data_AF-A0AAW6IYY5-F1
#
_entry.id   AF-A0AAW6IYY5-F1
#
_cell.length_a   1.000
_cell.length_b   1.000
_cell.length_c   1.000
_cell.angle_alpha   90.00
_cell.angle_beta   90.00
_cell.angle_gamma   90.00
#
_symmetry.space_group_name_H-M   'P 1'
#
loop_
_entity.id
_entity.type
_entity.pdbx_description
1 polymer ?
#
loop_
_entity_poly.entity_id
_entity_poly.type
_entity_poly.pdbx_seq_one_letter_code
_entity_poly.pdbx_strand_id
1 'polypeptide(L)'
;MSDIKAYLTDSFTQFLDIIGKNSPYDKDAALAMVFILMERKVFIKKQRRILSLDLIEQCLNNKSMFENIIAQPSESTSSTYDYCYYPYTTKYLAKYGALNLSTLKYILTVLDKEFFAAQGSSSMNMSVHNIQGKAESAIVINDCIKLIQGYSNAKS
;
A
#
# COMPACT_ATOMS: atom_id res chain seq x y z
N MET A 1 -18.76 -16.38 0.69
CA MET A 1 -17.51 -15.59 0.70
C MET A 1 -16.35 -16.37 0.08
N SER A 2 -16.21 -17.68 0.39
CA SER A 2 -15.25 -18.61 -0.24
C SER A 2 -15.14 -18.48 -1.75
N ASP A 3 -16.26 -18.62 -2.47
CA ASP A 3 -16.25 -18.68 -3.95
C ASP A 3 -15.85 -17.36 -4.60
N ILE A 4 -16.19 -16.24 -3.95
CA ILE A 4 -15.77 -14.90 -4.37
C ILE A 4 -14.27 -14.74 -4.21
N LYS A 5 -13.70 -15.23 -3.10
CA LYS A 5 -12.27 -15.15 -2.82
C LYS A 5 -11.48 -16.00 -3.82
N ALA A 6 -11.93 -17.22 -4.10
CA ALA A 6 -11.35 -18.08 -5.14
C ALA A 6 -11.37 -17.36 -6.50
N TYR A 7 -12.53 -16.87 -6.93
CA TYR A 7 -12.67 -16.11 -8.18
C TYR A 7 -11.72 -14.90 -8.30
N LEU A 8 -11.54 -14.13 -7.23
CA LEU A 8 -10.65 -12.96 -7.23
C LEU A 8 -9.17 -13.36 -7.25
N THR A 9 -8.82 -14.49 -6.64
CA THR A 9 -7.46 -15.04 -6.65
C THR A 9 -7.11 -15.63 -8.03
N ASP A 10 -8.07 -16.30 -8.66
CA ASP A 10 -7.91 -16.79 -10.04
C ASP A 10 -7.77 -15.62 -11.02
N SER A 11 -8.57 -14.56 -10.81
CA SER A 11 -8.46 -13.32 -11.58
C SER A 11 -7.08 -12.65 -11.40
N PHE A 12 -6.52 -12.65 -10.19
CA PHE A 12 -5.16 -12.15 -9.95
C PHE A 12 -4.13 -12.89 -10.80
N THR A 13 -4.19 -14.23 -10.79
CA THR A 13 -3.27 -15.08 -11.56
C THR A 13 -3.38 -14.78 -13.05
N GLN A 14 -4.61 -14.68 -13.58
CA GLN A 14 -4.84 -14.32 -14.98
C GLN A 14 -4.28 -12.94 -15.34
N PHE A 15 -4.47 -11.93 -14.49
CA PHE A 15 -3.93 -10.60 -14.74
C PHE A 15 -2.40 -10.58 -14.68
N LEU A 16 -1.81 -11.33 -13.75
CA LEU A 16 -0.37 -11.44 -13.63
C LEU A 16 0.25 -12.10 -14.87
N ASP A 17 -0.40 -13.14 -15.41
CA ASP A 17 0.01 -13.81 -16.65
C ASP A 17 -0.05 -12.87 -17.86
N ILE A 18 -1.05 -11.98 -17.91
CA ILE A 18 -1.18 -10.97 -18.97
C ILE A 18 -0.09 -9.91 -18.89
N ILE A 19 0.26 -9.44 -17.69
CA ILE A 19 1.24 -8.37 -17.49
C ILE A 19 2.67 -8.91 -17.73
N GLY A 20 2.94 -10.13 -17.26
CA GLY A 20 4.22 -10.82 -17.43
C GLY A 20 5.34 -10.31 -16.52
N LYS A 21 6.21 -11.24 -16.10
CA LYS A 21 7.49 -11.05 -15.34
C LYS A 21 7.45 -11.09 -13.81
N ASN A 22 6.27 -11.24 -13.18
CA ASN A 22 6.13 -11.55 -11.75
C ASN A 22 6.93 -10.63 -10.80
N SER A 23 7.25 -9.42 -11.24
CA SER A 23 7.95 -8.43 -10.42
C SER A 23 6.99 -7.86 -9.36
N PRO A 24 7.49 -7.20 -8.30
CA PRO A 24 6.63 -6.55 -7.33
C PRO A 24 5.65 -5.54 -7.95
N TYR A 25 6.08 -4.79 -8.98
CA TYR A 25 5.22 -3.84 -9.68
C TYR A 25 4.13 -4.52 -10.51
N ASP A 26 4.44 -5.66 -11.14
CA ASP A 26 3.45 -6.44 -11.90
C ASP A 26 2.38 -7.01 -10.97
N LYS A 27 2.81 -7.48 -9.79
CA LYS A 27 1.90 -7.94 -8.73
C LYS A 27 1.03 -6.81 -8.20
N ASP A 28 1.56 -5.60 -8.04
CA ASP A 28 0.75 -4.44 -7.65
C ASP A 28 -0.31 -4.10 -8.70
N ALA A 29 0.10 -4.08 -9.97
CA ALA A 29 -0.80 -3.80 -11.09
C ALA A 29 -1.89 -4.88 -11.22
N ALA A 30 -1.53 -6.16 -11.15
CA ALA A 30 -2.47 -7.28 -11.18
C ALA A 30 -3.47 -7.18 -10.02
N LEU A 31 -3.00 -6.89 -8.80
CA LEU A 31 -3.85 -6.75 -7.64
C LEU A 31 -4.76 -5.52 -7.74
N ALA A 32 -4.29 -4.42 -8.32
CA ALA A 32 -5.11 -3.24 -8.61
C ALA A 32 -6.26 -3.57 -9.57
N MET A 33 -6.01 -4.39 -10.60
CA MET A 33 -7.06 -4.87 -11.50
C MET A 33 -8.10 -5.73 -10.77
N VAL A 34 -7.67 -6.61 -9.86
CA VAL A 34 -8.59 -7.39 -9.00
C VAL A 34 -9.41 -6.47 -8.10
N PHE A 35 -8.82 -5.42 -7.56
CA PHE A 35 -9.55 -4.44 -6.77
C PHE A 35 -10.60 -3.69 -7.59
N ILE A 36 -10.33 -3.34 -8.83
CA ILE A 36 -11.34 -2.77 -9.75
C ILE A 36 -12.49 -3.75 -9.97
N LEU A 37 -12.22 -5.05 -10.16
CA LEU A 37 -13.28 -6.07 -10.24
C LEU A 37 -14.10 -6.14 -8.94
N MET A 38 -13.43 -6.06 -7.80
CA MET A 38 -14.08 -6.04 -6.49
C MET A 38 -14.94 -4.79 -6.30
N GLU A 39 -14.54 -3.65 -6.87
CA GLU A 39 -15.33 -2.42 -6.82
C GLU A 39 -16.67 -2.53 -7.54
N ARG A 40 -16.70 -3.27 -8.65
CA ARG A 40 -17.91 -3.55 -9.45
C ARG A 40 -18.89 -4.50 -8.76
N LYS A 41 -18.47 -5.19 -7.69
CA LYS A 41 -19.33 -6.08 -6.89
C LYS A 41 -19.87 -5.36 -5.65
N VAL A 42 -21.11 -5.68 -5.28
CA VAL A 42 -21.76 -5.08 -4.11
C VAL A 42 -21.21 -5.72 -2.83
N PHE A 43 -20.41 -4.95 -2.09
CA PHE A 43 -19.86 -5.33 -0.80
C PHE A 43 -19.95 -4.14 0.15
N ILE A 44 -20.33 -4.38 1.41
CA ILE A 44 -20.21 -3.37 2.45
C ILE A 44 -18.73 -3.10 2.77
N LYS A 45 -18.41 -1.90 3.27
CA LYS A 45 -17.03 -1.46 3.56
C LYS A 45 -16.24 -2.47 4.41
N LYS A 46 -16.86 -3.07 5.44
CA LYS A 46 -16.24 -4.08 6.30
C LYS A 46 -15.84 -5.35 5.53
N GLN A 47 -16.72 -5.85 4.66
CA GLN A 47 -16.45 -7.03 3.83
C GLN A 47 -15.34 -6.75 2.82
N ARG A 48 -15.36 -5.57 2.18
CA ARG A 48 -14.26 -5.14 1.28
C ARG A 48 -12.93 -5.13 1.99
N ARG A 49 -12.86 -4.56 3.20
CA ARG A 49 -11.63 -4.53 3.99
C ARG A 49 -11.08 -5.93 4.25
N ILE A 50 -11.92 -6.84 4.77
CA ILE A 50 -11.50 -8.21 5.07
C ILE A 50 -10.99 -8.91 3.80
N LEU A 51 -11.76 -8.84 2.72
CA LEU A 51 -11.42 -9.49 1.45
C LEU A 51 -10.14 -8.92 0.83
N SER A 52 -9.89 -7.61 0.97
CA SER A 52 -8.66 -6.97 0.46
C SER A 52 -7.42 -7.46 1.19
N LEU A 53 -7.50 -7.58 2.52
CA LEU A 53 -6.37 -8.06 3.34
C LEU A 53 -6.09 -9.54 3.06
N ASP A 54 -7.14 -10.34 2.95
CA ASP A 54 -7.05 -11.76 2.57
C ASP A 54 -6.38 -11.93 1.19
N LEU A 55 -6.75 -11.10 0.20
CA LEU A 55 -6.18 -11.15 -1.14
C LEU A 55 -4.71 -10.73 -1.14
N ILE A 56 -4.33 -9.70 -0.38
CA ILE A 56 -2.93 -9.28 -0.24
C ILE A 56 -2.08 -10.41 0.34
N GLU A 57 -2.57 -11.05 1.41
CA GLU A 57 -1.87 -12.16 2.05
C GLU A 57 -1.65 -13.31 1.08
N GLN A 58 -2.67 -13.67 0.30
CA GLN A 58 -2.59 -14.79 -0.66
C GLN A 58 -1.81 -14.46 -1.93
N CYS A 59 -1.97 -13.26 -2.49
CA CYS A 59 -1.42 -12.91 -3.81
C CYS A 59 0.01 -12.37 -3.71
N LEU A 60 0.33 -11.64 -2.65
CA LEU A 60 1.65 -11.03 -2.47
C LEU A 60 2.59 -11.87 -1.59
N ASN A 61 2.04 -12.82 -0.81
CA ASN A 61 2.76 -13.63 0.18
C ASN A 61 3.62 -12.79 1.14
N ASN A 62 3.18 -11.55 1.41
CA ASN A 62 3.96 -10.56 2.16
C ASN A 62 3.03 -9.68 3.02
N LYS A 63 2.36 -10.33 3.97
CA LYS A 63 1.45 -9.66 4.90
C LYS A 63 2.17 -8.66 5.82
N SER A 64 3.37 -9.02 6.27
CA SER A 64 4.20 -8.21 7.17
C SER A 64 4.52 -6.84 6.60
N MET A 65 4.57 -6.71 5.27
CA MET A 65 4.75 -5.43 4.60
C MET A 65 3.64 -4.42 4.91
N PHE A 66 2.41 -4.87 5.15
CA PHE A 66 1.28 -3.98 5.43
C PHE A 66 0.97 -3.85 6.92
N GLU A 67 1.54 -4.71 7.78
CA GLU A 67 1.30 -4.68 9.22
C GLU A 67 1.63 -3.32 9.83
N ASN A 68 2.76 -2.72 9.43
CA ASN A 68 3.21 -1.45 9.95
C ASN A 68 2.34 -0.25 9.55
N ILE A 69 1.54 -0.33 8.48
CA ILE A 69 0.61 0.76 8.09
C ILE A 69 -0.83 0.53 8.56
N ILE A 70 -1.13 -0.69 9.01
CA ILE A 70 -2.44 -1.08 9.58
C ILE A 70 -2.42 -0.96 11.12
N ALA A 71 -1.30 -1.28 11.76
CA ALA A 71 -1.12 -1.24 13.21
C ALA A 71 -0.94 0.20 13.74
N GLN A 72 -0.99 0.35 15.07
CA GLN A 72 -0.62 1.60 15.74
C GLN A 72 0.90 1.84 15.66
N PRO A 73 1.37 3.10 15.72
CA PRO A 73 2.80 3.41 15.64
C PRO A 73 3.60 2.70 16.74
N SER A 74 4.72 2.09 16.37
CA SER A 74 5.71 1.45 17.26
C SER A 74 7.13 1.93 16.89
N GLU A 75 8.11 1.77 17.77
CA GLU A 75 9.51 2.11 17.45
C GLU A 75 10.03 1.31 16.23
N SER A 76 9.58 0.06 16.08
CA SER A 76 9.87 -0.81 14.93
C SER A 76 9.17 -0.38 13.63
N THR A 77 8.20 0.52 13.71
CA THR A 77 7.54 1.11 12.53
C THR A 77 8.64 1.79 11.70
N SER A 78 9.47 2.63 12.32
CA SER A 78 10.48 3.48 11.65
C SER A 78 11.70 2.78 11.04
N SER A 79 12.06 1.57 11.49
CA SER A 79 13.45 1.06 11.37
C SER A 79 13.85 0.54 9.99
N THR A 80 12.92 0.35 9.06
CA THR A 80 13.19 -0.22 7.72
C THR A 80 12.14 0.25 6.71
N TYR A 81 11.94 1.57 6.56
CA TYR A 81 10.96 2.07 5.59
C TYR A 81 11.46 2.01 4.13
N ASP A 82 11.30 0.85 3.50
CA ASP A 82 11.51 0.65 2.05
C ASP A 82 10.24 0.04 1.41
N TYR A 83 9.10 0.75 1.52
CA TYR A 83 7.77 0.15 1.39
C TYR A 83 7.03 0.36 0.07
N CYS A 84 7.52 1.11 -0.91
CA CYS A 84 6.69 1.36 -2.11
C CYS A 84 6.95 0.43 -3.30
N TYR A 85 6.87 -0.88 -3.05
CA TYR A 85 6.65 -1.83 -4.14
C TYR A 85 5.17 -1.85 -4.61
N TYR A 86 4.22 -1.40 -3.77
CA TYR A 86 2.77 -1.56 -4.04
C TYR A 86 1.93 -0.27 -3.89
N PRO A 87 2.20 0.79 -4.69
CA PRO A 87 1.48 2.06 -4.61
C PRO A 87 -0.04 1.95 -4.82
N TYR A 88 -0.50 1.15 -5.78
CA TYR A 88 -1.93 1.03 -6.09
C TYR A 88 -2.67 0.30 -4.97
N THR A 89 -2.10 -0.80 -4.48
CA THR A 89 -2.65 -1.56 -3.36
C THR A 89 -2.78 -0.71 -2.11
N THR A 90 -1.75 0.08 -1.80
CA THR A 90 -1.74 0.94 -0.61
C THR A 90 -2.83 2.02 -0.70
N LYS A 91 -2.99 2.67 -1.85
CA LYS A 91 -4.07 3.66 -2.08
C LYS A 91 -5.46 3.04 -1.97
N TYR A 92 -5.63 1.82 -2.46
CA TYR A 92 -6.89 1.09 -2.34
C TYR A 92 -7.25 0.80 -0.87
N LEU A 93 -6.29 0.32 -0.09
CA LEU A 93 -6.46 0.09 1.35
C LEU A 93 -6.84 1.38 2.09
N ALA A 94 -6.22 2.51 1.73
CA ALA A 94 -6.53 3.82 2.31
C ALA A 94 -8.00 4.21 2.04
N LYS A 95 -8.43 4.13 0.77
CA LYS A 95 -9.80 4.43 0.31
C LYS A 95 -10.86 3.65 1.10
N TYR A 96 -10.60 2.39 1.39
CA TYR A 96 -11.55 1.52 2.09
C TYR A 96 -11.36 1.45 3.61
N GLY A 97 -10.51 2.31 4.18
CA GLY A 97 -10.34 2.45 5.63
C GLY A 97 -9.66 1.25 6.29
N ALA A 98 -8.74 0.61 5.57
CA ALA A 98 -7.90 -0.45 6.11
C ALA A 98 -6.63 0.07 6.79
N LEU A 99 -6.21 1.31 6.48
CA LEU A 99 -4.99 1.93 7.01
C LEU A 99 -5.27 2.81 8.24
N ASN A 100 -4.27 2.93 9.11
CA ASN A 100 -4.32 3.79 10.29
C ASN A 100 -3.76 5.18 9.97
N LEU A 101 -4.58 6.24 10.08
CA LEU A 101 -4.18 7.60 9.74
C LEU A 101 -3.02 8.12 10.60
N SER A 102 -3.03 7.84 11.91
CA SER A 102 -1.95 8.28 12.81
C SER A 102 -0.62 7.64 12.44
N THR A 103 -0.67 6.37 12.05
CA THR A 103 0.50 5.63 11.58
C THR A 103 1.03 6.18 10.27
N LEU A 104 0.17 6.44 9.29
CA LEU A 104 0.58 7.08 8.03
C LEU A 104 1.26 8.44 8.26
N LYS A 105 0.73 9.27 9.17
CA LYS A 105 1.32 10.56 9.51
C LYS A 105 2.70 10.42 10.18
N TYR A 106 2.84 9.46 11.08
CA TYR A 106 4.12 9.16 11.72
C TYR A 106 5.17 8.76 10.67
N ILE A 107 4.82 7.86 9.76
CA ILE A 107 5.68 7.38 8.68
C ILE A 107 6.11 8.53 7.77
N LEU A 108 5.16 9.36 7.33
CA LEU A 108 5.47 10.52 6.50
C LEU A 108 6.47 11.45 7.18
N THR A 109 6.29 11.70 8.48
CA THR A 109 7.21 12.55 9.26
C THR A 109 8.63 11.96 9.32
N VAL A 110 8.76 10.64 9.43
CA VAL A 110 10.06 9.96 9.43
C VAL A 110 10.72 10.05 8.05
N LEU A 111 9.97 9.74 6.99
CA LEU A 111 10.47 9.81 5.61
C LEU A 111 10.94 11.22 5.23
N ASP A 112 10.17 12.24 5.60
CA ASP A 112 10.55 13.64 5.35
C ASP A 112 11.86 13.98 6.07
N LYS A 113 12.01 13.61 7.35
CA LYS A 113 13.25 13.84 8.12
C LYS A 113 14.47 13.20 7.46
N GLU A 114 14.33 11.95 7.02
CA GLU A 114 15.42 11.23 6.35
C GLU A 114 15.77 11.87 5.00
N PHE A 115 14.77 12.28 4.23
CA PHE A 115 14.98 12.97 2.96
C PHE A 115 15.69 14.32 3.16
N PHE A 116 15.26 15.12 4.14
CA PHE A 116 15.91 16.39 4.48
C PHE A 116 17.35 16.20 4.96
N ALA A 117 17.61 15.20 5.80
CA ALA A 117 18.96 14.89 6.28
C ALA A 117 19.92 14.48 5.16
N ALA A 118 19.40 13.93 4.07
CA ALA A 118 20.19 13.51 2.93
C ALA A 118 20.47 14.63 1.91
N GLN A 119 19.84 15.81 2.03
CA GLN A 119 20.09 16.93 1.10
C GLN A 119 21.55 17.37 1.14
N GLY A 120 22.19 17.47 -0.03
CA GLY A 120 23.61 17.79 -0.15
C GLY A 120 24.57 16.60 0.01
N SER A 121 24.04 15.39 0.23
CA SER A 121 24.83 14.16 0.22
C SER A 121 25.35 13.81 -1.18
N SER A 122 26.42 13.02 -1.24
CA SER A 122 26.91 12.45 -2.51
C SER A 122 25.87 11.51 -3.12
N SER A 123 25.92 11.34 -4.45
CA SER A 123 25.05 10.40 -5.18
C SER A 123 25.17 8.96 -4.65
N MET A 124 26.39 8.56 -4.25
CA MET A 124 26.65 7.26 -3.64
C MET A 124 25.92 7.11 -2.29
N ASN A 125 25.98 8.14 -1.43
CA ASN A 125 25.30 8.13 -0.15
C ASN A 125 23.77 8.09 -0.31
N MET A 126 23.25 8.86 -1.28
CA MET A 126 21.82 8.85 -1.63
C MET A 126 21.35 7.47 -2.10
N SER A 127 22.19 6.76 -2.87
CA SER A 127 21.90 5.40 -3.35
C SER A 127 21.97 4.35 -2.24
N VAL A 128 23.01 4.39 -1.40
CA VAL A 128 23.19 3.45 -0.27
C VAL A 128 22.01 3.51 0.70
N HIS A 129 21.45 4.71 0.89
CA HIS A 129 20.30 4.91 1.78
C HIS A 129 18.93 4.87 1.09
N ASN A 130 18.90 4.50 -0.20
CA ASN A 130 17.68 4.45 -1.03
C ASN A 130 16.77 5.69 -0.88
N ILE A 131 17.38 6.88 -0.91
CA ILE A 131 16.65 8.14 -0.65
C ILE A 131 15.56 8.39 -1.70
N GLN A 132 15.77 7.92 -2.94
CA GLN A 132 14.75 7.99 -3.99
C GLN A 132 13.53 7.14 -3.64
N GLY A 133 13.70 5.86 -3.28
CA GLY A 133 12.58 4.99 -2.90
C GLY A 133 11.81 5.50 -1.68
N LYS A 134 12.52 6.15 -0.74
CA LYS A 134 11.91 6.83 0.41
C LYS A 134 11.06 8.04 0.00
N ALA A 135 11.55 8.86 -0.93
CA ALA A 135 10.81 10.00 -1.46
C ALA A 135 9.54 9.55 -2.22
N GLU A 136 9.66 8.53 -3.07
CA GLU A 136 8.50 7.91 -3.75
C GLU A 136 7.49 7.36 -2.74
N SER A 137 7.97 6.75 -1.65
CA SER A 137 7.12 6.28 -0.56
C SER A 137 6.38 7.41 0.14
N ALA A 138 7.04 8.54 0.40
CA ALA A 138 6.42 9.70 1.02
C ALA A 138 5.26 10.25 0.19
N ILE A 139 5.40 10.27 -1.15
CA ILE A 139 4.33 10.68 -2.07
C ILE A 139 3.11 9.77 -1.93
N VAL A 140 3.30 8.45 -1.97
CA VAL A 140 2.20 7.48 -1.85
C VAL A 140 1.49 7.59 -0.50
N ILE A 141 2.24 7.73 0.59
CA ILE A 141 1.69 7.87 1.94
C ILE A 141 0.90 9.18 2.07
N ASN A 142 1.41 10.28 1.54
CA ASN A 142 0.71 11.57 1.51
C ASN A 142 -0.61 11.47 0.73
N ASP A 143 -0.60 10.81 -0.44
CA ASP A 143 -1.82 10.56 -1.20
C ASP A 143 -2.84 9.74 -0.40
N CYS A 144 -2.39 8.73 0.35
CA CYS A 144 -3.26 7.93 1.22
C CYS A 144 -3.88 8.78 2.35
N ILE A 145 -3.09 9.66 2.97
CA ILE A 145 -3.57 10.61 3.98
C ILE A 145 -4.66 11.52 3.38
N LYS A 146 -4.39 12.11 2.21
CA LYS A 146 -5.35 12.97 1.50
C LYS A 146 -6.64 12.22 1.16
N LEU A 147 -6.55 10.97 0.69
CA LEU A 147 -7.72 10.13 0.43
C LEU A 147 -8.55 9.95 1.70
N ILE A 148 -7.92 9.53 2.81
CA ILE A 148 -8.62 9.32 4.09
C ILE A 148 -9.28 10.61 4.59
N GLN A 149 -8.59 11.75 4.51
CA GLN A 149 -9.11 13.04 4.96
C GLN A 149 -10.22 13.59 4.05
N GLY A 150 -10.06 13.46 2.73
CA GLY A 150 -11.09 13.87 1.75
C GLY A 150 -12.39 13.09 1.92
N TYR A 151 -12.32 11.79 2.26
CA TYR A 151 -13.50 10.99 2.60
C TYR A 151 -14.19 11.41 3.90
N SER A 152 -13.46 11.99 4.86
CA SER A 152 -14.04 12.51 6.09
C SER A 152 -14.85 13.79 5.86
N ASN A 153 -14.40 14.65 4.95
CA ASN A 153 -15.09 15.90 4.60
C ASN A 153 -16.30 15.69 3.65
N ALA A 154 -16.38 14.57 2.94
CA ALA A 154 -17.54 14.24 2.10
C ALA A 154 -18.72 13.64 2.91
N LYS A 155 -18.56 13.45 4.22
CA LYS A 155 -19.57 12.91 5.13
C LYS A 155 -20.04 13.91 6.20
N SER A 156 -19.54 15.15 6.17
CA SER A 156 -19.99 16.25 7.02
C SER A 156 -21.05 17.07 6.32
#